data_AF-A0A9X3EF21-F1
#
_entry.id   AF-A0A9X3EF21-F1
#
_cell.length_a   1.000
_cell.length_b   1.000
_cell.length_c   1.000
_cell.angle_alpha   90.00
_cell.angle_beta   90.00
_cell.angle_gamma   90.00
#
_symmetry.space_group_name_H-M   'P 1'
#
loop_
_entity.id
_entity.type
_entity.pdbx_description
1 polymer ?
#
loop_
_entity_poly.entity_id
_entity_poly.type
_entity_poly.pdbx_seq_one_letter_code
_entity_poly.pdbx_strand_id
1 'polypeptide(L)'
;MSALGLIIALALPVALVLSGFVYYGRHQQKQQAQRLQAALIRSKADELKEALELLVIIDGHRELQMVVLERLQHLYRLSEDALPYESRNDQQEAEAAAGESSAGTTVESLRAKIEANGEVRPVLKSDREIRFAKQQFNRILKSLGAMARQKVISETTLAEYRRYLRLTLLEREVDTFVAQGDLAAERGDVVSAGGYYKAAKKLLIECDIQYPEKNERIRDLSHRSATLYSGGVVKEDKLSRALSKEAEPNMDAHGIPLDPNEKRKY
;
A
#
# COMPACT_ATOMS: atom_id res chain seq x y z
N MET A 1 8.34 71.68 -37.00
CA MET A 1 8.29 70.38 -36.29
C MET A 1 6.82 70.02 -36.12
N SER A 2 6.31 69.02 -36.84
CA SER A 2 4.89 68.65 -36.74
C SER A 2 4.59 68.04 -35.36
N ALA A 3 3.45 68.40 -34.76
CA ALA A 3 3.04 67.90 -33.43
C ALA A 3 3.04 66.36 -33.37
N LEU A 4 2.74 65.70 -34.50
CA LEU A 4 2.84 64.25 -34.66
C LEU A 4 4.27 63.70 -34.46
N GLY A 5 5.30 64.39 -34.95
CA GLY A 5 6.69 63.97 -34.77
C GLY A 5 7.15 64.04 -33.31
N LEU A 6 6.64 65.02 -32.54
CA LEU A 6 6.95 65.18 -31.12
C LEU A 6 6.26 64.10 -30.26
N ILE A 7 5.02 63.73 -30.57
CA ILE A 7 4.28 62.66 -29.89
C ILE A 7 4.96 61.30 -30.14
N ILE A 8 5.37 61.01 -31.37
CA ILE A 8 6.07 59.76 -31.71
C ILE A 8 7.44 59.71 -31.01
N ALA A 9 8.19 60.81 -30.99
CA ALA A 9 9.50 60.88 -30.36
C ALA A 9 9.47 60.60 -28.84
N LEU A 10 8.36 60.93 -28.17
CA LEU A 10 8.20 60.75 -26.72
C LEU A 10 7.49 59.43 -26.35
N ALA A 11 6.55 58.97 -27.19
CA ALA A 11 5.82 57.72 -26.96
C ALA A 11 6.67 56.47 -27.24
N LEU A 12 7.55 56.51 -28.24
CA LEU A 12 8.37 55.37 -28.64
C LEU A 12 9.37 54.89 -27.54
N PRO A 13 10.12 55.76 -26.86
CA PRO A 13 11.00 55.33 -25.76
C PRO A 13 10.21 54.80 -24.56
N VAL A 14 9.06 55.40 -24.23
CA VAL A 14 8.19 54.92 -23.14
C VAL A 14 7.63 53.53 -23.47
N ALA A 15 7.19 53.31 -24.70
CA ALA A 15 6.71 52.01 -25.17
C ALA A 15 7.83 50.94 -25.13
N LEU A 16 9.07 51.30 -25.48
CA LEU A 16 10.23 50.40 -25.40
C LEU A 16 10.54 49.99 -23.95
N VAL A 17 10.53 50.94 -23.01
CA VAL A 17 10.75 50.66 -21.59
C VAL A 17 9.65 49.75 -21.04
N LEU A 18 8.38 50.05 -21.32
CA LEU A 18 7.25 49.20 -20.92
C LEU A 18 7.35 47.80 -21.53
N SER A 19 7.75 47.69 -22.79
CA SER A 19 7.98 46.39 -23.45
C SER A 19 9.09 45.58 -22.76
N GLY A 20 10.19 46.23 -22.36
CA GLY A 20 11.27 45.62 -21.59
C GLY A 20 10.79 45.09 -20.23
N PHE A 21 10.00 45.87 -19.49
CA PHE A 21 9.40 45.42 -18.22
C PHE A 21 8.45 44.24 -18.41
N VAL A 22 7.62 44.25 -19.46
CA VAL A 22 6.71 43.13 -19.76
C VAL A 22 7.48 41.86 -20.13
N TYR A 23 8.55 41.98 -20.91
CA TYR A 23 9.40 40.84 -21.25
C TYR A 23 10.09 40.24 -20.01
N TYR A 24 10.68 41.09 -19.17
CA TYR A 24 11.30 40.68 -17.92
C TYR A 24 10.28 40.02 -16.97
N GLY A 25 9.10 40.63 -16.80
CA GLY A 25 8.03 40.07 -15.98
C GLY A 25 7.54 38.71 -16.48
N ARG A 26 7.37 38.54 -17.80
CA ARG A 26 7.02 37.23 -18.39
C ARG A 26 8.13 36.20 -18.20
N HIS A 27 9.39 36.60 -18.30
CA HIS A 27 10.51 35.70 -18.05
C HIS A 27 10.54 35.24 -16.59
N GLN A 28 10.37 36.16 -15.64
CA GLN A 28 10.33 35.86 -14.21
C GLN A 28 9.13 34.97 -13.85
N GLN A 29 7.94 35.25 -14.42
CA GLN A 29 6.76 34.39 -14.24
C GLN A 29 6.99 32.97 -14.75
N LYS A 30 7.66 32.81 -15.90
CA LYS A 30 8.01 31.48 -16.42
C LYS A 30 8.97 30.74 -15.50
N GLN A 31 10.01 31.42 -15.00
CA GLN A 31 10.95 30.82 -14.04
C GLN A 31 10.26 30.43 -12.72
N GLN A 32 9.37 31.28 -12.20
CA GLN A 32 8.59 30.95 -11.01
C GLN A 32 7.67 29.75 -11.24
N ALA A 33 6.98 29.69 -12.38
CA ALA A 33 6.13 28.56 -12.73
C ALA A 33 6.93 27.25 -12.84
N GLN A 34 8.13 27.29 -13.42
CA GLN A 34 9.05 26.15 -13.49
C GLN A 34 9.48 25.67 -12.09
N ARG A 35 9.86 26.60 -11.20
CA ARG A 35 10.21 26.27 -9.81
C ARG A 35 9.04 25.63 -9.05
N LEU A 36 7.84 26.17 -9.22
CA LEU A 36 6.63 25.58 -8.61
C LEU A 36 6.35 24.18 -9.17
N GLN A 37 6.49 23.98 -10.48
CA GLN A 37 6.32 22.67 -11.10
C GLN A 37 7.36 21.66 -10.58
N ALA A 38 8.63 22.04 -10.50
CA ALA A 38 9.70 21.22 -9.95
C ALA A 38 9.41 20.83 -8.49
N ALA A 39 8.99 21.79 -7.66
CA ALA A 39 8.63 21.55 -6.27
C ALA A 39 7.43 20.58 -6.13
N LEU A 40 6.42 20.71 -7.00
CA LEU A 40 5.28 19.79 -7.03
C LEU A 40 5.71 18.36 -7.41
N ILE A 41 6.58 18.21 -8.40
CA ILE A 41 7.11 16.90 -8.81
C ILE A 41 7.95 16.30 -7.67
N ARG A 42 8.80 17.12 -7.02
CA ARG A 42 9.60 16.69 -5.88
C ARG A 42 8.74 16.21 -4.71
N SER A 43 7.71 16.96 -4.37
CA SER A 43 6.72 16.56 -3.34
C SER A 43 6.06 15.22 -3.68
N LYS A 44 5.74 14.98 -4.96
CA LYS A 44 5.19 13.68 -5.41
C LYS A 44 6.21 12.54 -5.31
N ALA A 45 7.49 12.81 -5.55
CA ALA A 45 8.55 11.86 -5.33
C ALA A 45 8.67 11.51 -3.84
N ASP A 46 8.65 12.50 -2.95
CA ASP A 46 8.75 12.28 -1.50
C ASP A 46 7.52 11.53 -0.93
N GLU A 47 6.32 11.81 -1.43
CA GLU A 47 5.11 11.03 -1.13
C GLU A 47 5.25 9.56 -1.56
N LEU A 48 5.89 9.30 -2.72
CA LEU A 48 6.11 7.95 -3.23
C LEU A 48 7.25 7.24 -2.49
N LYS A 49 8.27 7.97 -2.05
CA LYS A 49 9.35 7.48 -1.20
C LYS A 49 8.79 6.93 0.10
N GLU A 50 7.98 7.71 0.80
CA GLU A 50 7.31 7.29 2.04
C GLU A 50 6.46 6.02 1.81
N ALA A 51 5.76 5.96 0.68
CA ALA A 51 4.98 4.79 0.32
C ALA A 51 5.84 3.54 0.06
N LEU A 52 6.98 3.70 -0.61
CA LEU A 52 7.93 2.63 -0.88
C LEU A 52 8.62 2.15 0.40
N GLU A 53 9.00 3.05 1.29
CA GLU A 53 9.56 2.69 2.61
C GLU A 53 8.60 1.79 3.40
N LEU A 54 7.31 2.13 3.39
CA LEU A 54 6.29 1.29 4.00
C LEU A 54 6.16 -0.06 3.28
N LEU A 55 6.15 -0.06 1.95
CA LEU A 55 6.05 -1.28 1.15
C LEU A 55 7.20 -2.26 1.46
N VAL A 56 8.43 -1.76 1.55
CA VAL A 56 9.61 -2.59 1.88
C VAL A 56 9.50 -3.25 3.25
N ILE A 57 8.80 -2.63 4.20
CA ILE A 57 8.59 -3.19 5.54
C ILE A 57 7.49 -4.26 5.56
N ILE A 58 6.44 -4.07 4.76
CA ILE A 58 5.18 -4.84 4.85
C ILE A 58 5.09 -5.94 3.77
N ASP A 59 5.90 -5.84 2.72
CA ASP A 59 5.84 -6.68 1.54
C ASP A 59 7.24 -7.20 1.16
N GLY A 60 7.28 -8.39 0.58
CA GLY A 60 8.52 -9.04 0.10
C GLY A 60 8.65 -9.11 -1.42
N HIS A 61 7.73 -8.51 -2.19
CA HIS A 61 7.76 -8.61 -3.64
C HIS A 61 8.79 -7.66 -4.24
N ARG A 62 10.03 -8.16 -4.35
CA ARG A 62 11.18 -7.39 -4.83
C ARG A 62 10.95 -6.73 -6.19
N GLU A 63 10.40 -7.45 -7.17
CA GLU A 63 10.21 -6.87 -8.52
C GLU A 63 9.28 -5.64 -8.49
N LEU A 64 8.16 -5.73 -7.79
CA LEU A 64 7.25 -4.60 -7.60
C LEU A 64 7.93 -3.42 -6.90
N GLN A 65 8.70 -3.69 -5.83
CA GLN A 65 9.45 -2.66 -5.10
C GLN A 65 10.49 -1.98 -6.00
N MET A 66 11.18 -2.74 -6.84
CA MET A 66 12.15 -2.22 -7.81
C MET A 66 11.47 -1.35 -8.87
N VAL A 67 10.31 -1.76 -9.40
CA VAL A 67 9.54 -0.94 -10.36
C VAL A 67 9.10 0.39 -9.72
N VAL A 68 8.68 0.37 -8.46
CA VAL A 68 8.32 1.60 -7.73
C VAL A 68 9.55 2.47 -7.46
N LEU A 69 10.70 1.87 -7.15
CA LEU A 69 11.98 2.57 -6.98
C LEU A 69 12.44 3.25 -8.28
N GLU A 70 12.36 2.57 -9.41
CA GLU A 70 12.67 3.14 -10.73
C GLU A 70 11.78 4.35 -11.02
N ARG A 71 10.50 4.27 -10.66
CA ARG A 71 9.59 5.40 -10.79
C ARG A 71 9.95 6.56 -9.89
N LEU A 72 10.34 6.28 -8.65
CA LEU A 72 10.82 7.30 -7.72
C LEU A 72 12.06 8.02 -8.30
N GLN A 73 13.03 7.26 -8.80
CA GLN A 73 14.23 7.79 -9.43
C GLN A 73 13.88 8.67 -10.65
N HIS A 74 12.94 8.23 -11.48
CA HIS A 74 12.46 9.01 -12.61
C HIS A 74 11.81 10.33 -12.16
N LEU A 75 11.02 10.34 -11.09
CA LEU A 75 10.39 11.58 -10.58
C LEU A 75 11.44 12.57 -10.05
N TYR A 76 12.50 12.08 -9.38
CA TYR A 76 13.59 12.95 -8.95
C TYR A 76 14.30 13.60 -10.13
N ARG A 77 14.68 12.82 -11.15
CA ARG A 77 15.27 13.36 -12.39
C ARG A 77 14.35 14.37 -13.08
N LEU A 78 13.06 14.05 -13.18
CA LEU A 78 12.07 14.95 -13.78
C LEU A 78 11.94 16.26 -12.99
N SER A 79 12.07 16.23 -11.66
CA SER A 79 12.05 17.43 -10.83
C SER A 79 13.27 18.31 -11.07
N GLU A 80 14.44 17.71 -11.27
CA GLU A 80 15.69 18.41 -11.58
C GLU A 80 15.67 18.99 -13.00
N ASP A 81 15.07 18.28 -13.97
CA ASP A 81 14.85 18.75 -15.35
C ASP A 81 13.85 19.90 -15.46
N ALA A 82 12.92 20.00 -14.52
CA ALA A 82 11.92 21.06 -14.51
C ALA A 82 12.46 22.40 -13.94
N LEU A 83 13.66 22.42 -13.35
CA LEU A 83 14.22 23.64 -12.76
C LEU A 83 14.76 24.61 -13.83
N PRO A 84 14.68 25.93 -13.58
CA PRO A 84 15.39 26.92 -14.40
C PRO A 84 16.90 26.66 -14.38
N TYR A 85 17.58 26.97 -15.49
CA TYR A 85 19.02 26.77 -15.66
C TYR A 85 19.86 27.32 -14.49
N GLU A 86 19.56 28.54 -14.02
CA GLU A 86 20.25 29.17 -12.88
C GLU A 86 20.11 28.33 -11.61
N SER A 87 18.87 27.95 -11.25
CA SER A 87 18.60 27.17 -10.04
C SER A 87 19.11 25.73 -10.12
N ARG A 88 19.24 25.17 -11.32
CA ARG A 88 19.85 23.86 -11.55
C ARG A 88 21.35 23.91 -11.29
N ASN A 89 22.05 24.95 -11.76
CA ASN A 89 23.48 25.13 -11.48
C ASN A 89 23.72 25.35 -10.00
N ASP A 90 22.92 26.21 -9.34
CA ASP A 90 23.03 26.44 -7.89
C ASP A 90 22.88 25.13 -7.10
N GLN A 91 21.95 24.25 -7.50
CA GLN A 91 21.77 22.94 -6.88
C GLN A 91 22.95 21.99 -7.15
N GLN A 92 23.44 21.94 -8.40
CA GLN A 92 24.58 21.08 -8.74
C GLN A 92 25.87 21.52 -8.03
N GLU A 93 26.09 22.83 -7.88
CA GLU A 93 27.22 23.36 -7.11
C GLU A 93 27.09 23.02 -5.61
N ALA A 94 25.88 23.12 -5.05
CA ALA A 94 25.62 22.72 -3.67
C ALA A 94 25.78 21.21 -3.45
N GLU A 95 25.32 20.36 -4.38
CA GLU A 95 25.48 18.91 -4.31
C GLU A 95 26.95 18.48 -4.51
N ALA A 96 27.69 19.15 -5.41
CA ALA A 96 29.12 18.92 -5.59
C ALA A 96 29.94 19.33 -4.36
N ALA A 97 29.54 20.41 -3.67
CA ALA A 97 30.17 20.84 -2.42
C ALA A 97 29.83 19.91 -1.24
N ALA A 98 28.62 19.32 -1.23
CA ALA A 98 28.19 18.35 -0.22
C ALA A 98 28.73 16.93 -0.47
N GLY A 99 29.28 16.66 -1.65
CA GLY A 99 29.87 15.38 -2.04
C GLY A 99 28.85 14.29 -2.43
N GLU A 100 27.55 14.52 -2.25
CA GLU A 100 26.48 13.56 -2.58
C GLU A 100 25.17 14.28 -2.94
N SER A 101 24.45 13.81 -3.97
CA SER A 101 23.07 14.23 -4.20
C SER A 101 22.15 13.54 -3.20
N SER A 102 21.39 14.33 -2.44
CA SER A 102 20.41 13.83 -1.46
C SER A 102 19.40 12.84 -2.06
N ALA A 103 19.09 12.98 -3.35
CA ALA A 103 18.21 12.07 -4.09
C ALA A 103 18.92 10.75 -4.42
N GLY A 104 20.18 10.81 -4.85
CA GLY A 104 21.03 9.66 -5.13
C GLY A 104 21.20 8.76 -3.91
N THR A 105 21.67 9.34 -2.79
CA THR A 105 21.86 8.62 -1.53
C THR A 105 20.55 7.98 -1.04
N THR A 106 19.42 8.68 -1.20
CA THR A 106 18.10 8.13 -0.84
C THR A 106 17.75 6.90 -1.68
N VAL A 107 17.88 6.97 -3.00
CA VAL A 107 17.54 5.86 -3.92
C VAL A 107 18.44 4.66 -3.68
N GLU A 108 19.73 4.88 -3.46
CA GLU A 108 20.69 3.82 -3.15
C GLU A 108 20.39 3.15 -1.80
N SER A 109 20.06 3.95 -0.77
CA SER A 109 19.67 3.39 0.53
C SER A 109 18.43 2.51 0.45
N LEU A 110 17.45 2.88 -0.39
CA LEU A 110 16.23 2.09 -0.59
C LEU A 110 16.51 0.84 -1.42
N ARG A 111 17.35 0.95 -2.46
CA ARG A 111 17.82 -0.20 -3.23
C ARG A 111 18.47 -1.22 -2.31
N ALA A 112 19.41 -0.80 -1.46
CA ALA A 112 20.09 -1.67 -0.52
C ALA A 112 19.10 -2.36 0.44
N LYS A 113 18.08 -1.66 0.94
CA LYS A 113 17.02 -2.25 1.78
C LYS A 113 16.19 -3.30 1.05
N ILE A 114 15.84 -3.04 -0.21
CA ILE A 114 15.10 -3.98 -1.07
C ILE A 114 15.94 -5.23 -1.35
N GLU A 115 17.23 -5.04 -1.63
CA GLU A 115 18.16 -6.14 -1.92
C GLU A 115 18.50 -6.99 -0.69
N ALA A 116 18.56 -6.36 0.48
CA ALA A 116 18.75 -7.05 1.75
C ALA A 116 17.58 -8.00 2.10
N ASN A 117 16.40 -7.80 1.48
CA ASN A 117 15.20 -8.62 1.65
C ASN A 117 14.92 -8.96 3.12
N GLY A 118 14.79 -7.91 3.92
CA GLY A 118 14.58 -8.04 5.37
C GLY A 118 13.28 -8.75 5.75
N GLU A 119 13.14 -9.09 7.03
CA GLU A 119 11.92 -9.72 7.53
C GLU A 119 10.69 -8.83 7.30
N VAL A 120 9.72 -9.40 6.60
CA VAL A 120 8.45 -8.74 6.30
C VAL A 120 7.61 -8.70 7.57
N ARG A 121 7.12 -7.51 7.95
CA ARG A 121 6.21 -7.36 9.08
C ARG A 121 4.77 -7.70 8.66
N PRO A 122 4.16 -8.79 9.18
CA PRO A 122 2.81 -9.18 8.80
C PRO A 122 1.72 -8.35 9.50
N VAL A 123 2.01 -7.78 10.67
CA VAL A 123 1.01 -7.13 11.54
C VAL A 123 1.26 -5.63 11.65
N LEU A 124 0.20 -4.84 11.48
CA LEU A 124 0.19 -3.41 11.74
C LEU A 124 -0.19 -3.15 13.20
N LYS A 125 0.32 -2.06 13.79
CA LYS A 125 0.18 -1.81 15.23
C LYS A 125 -1.20 -1.28 15.62
N SER A 126 -1.93 -0.66 14.68
CA SER A 126 -3.16 0.08 14.98
C SER A 126 -4.01 0.32 13.74
N ASP A 127 -5.31 0.56 13.93
CA ASP A 127 -6.24 1.08 12.92
C ASP A 127 -5.73 2.35 12.22
N ARG A 128 -5.00 3.20 12.94
CA ARG A 128 -4.35 4.37 12.33
C ARG A 128 -3.31 3.95 11.29
N GLU A 129 -2.54 2.92 11.60
CA GLU A 129 -1.53 2.37 10.71
C GLU A 129 -2.19 1.63 9.53
N ILE A 130 -3.31 0.94 9.73
CA ILE A 130 -4.12 0.38 8.64
C ILE A 130 -4.56 1.49 7.67
N ARG A 131 -5.10 2.61 8.18
CA ARG A 131 -5.51 3.75 7.33
C ARG A 131 -4.33 4.35 6.58
N PHE A 132 -3.18 4.48 7.26
CA PHE A 132 -1.96 4.96 6.65
C PHE A 132 -1.49 4.01 5.52
N ALA A 133 -1.45 2.70 5.77
CA ALA A 133 -1.10 1.70 4.77
C ALA A 133 -2.03 1.76 3.55
N LYS A 134 -3.35 1.86 3.76
CA LYS A 134 -4.33 2.08 2.68
C LYS A 134 -3.98 3.30 1.83
N GLN A 135 -3.60 4.41 2.46
CA GLN A 135 -3.23 5.63 1.76
C GLN A 135 -1.95 5.43 0.94
N GLN A 136 -0.92 4.81 1.51
CA GLN A 136 0.35 4.56 0.82
C GLN A 136 0.19 3.59 -0.35
N PHE A 137 -0.55 2.49 -0.19
CA PHE A 137 -0.87 1.57 -1.28
C PHE A 137 -1.60 2.27 -2.43
N ASN A 138 -2.54 3.17 -2.11
CA ASN A 138 -3.20 3.98 -3.13
C ASN A 138 -2.25 4.93 -3.87
N ARG A 139 -1.24 5.49 -3.20
CA ARG A 139 -0.20 6.31 -3.85
C ARG A 139 0.64 5.46 -4.82
N ILE A 140 1.03 4.26 -4.41
CA ILE A 140 1.76 3.30 -5.26
C ILE A 140 0.91 2.95 -6.49
N LEU A 141 -0.35 2.57 -6.30
CA LEU A 141 -1.26 2.24 -7.40
C LEU A 141 -1.46 3.40 -8.39
N LYS A 142 -1.57 4.65 -7.90
CA LYS A 142 -1.63 5.83 -8.76
C LYS A 142 -0.34 6.02 -9.56
N SER A 143 0.81 5.79 -8.94
CA SER A 143 2.12 5.87 -9.59
C SER A 143 2.28 4.83 -10.69
N LEU A 144 1.94 3.55 -10.40
CA LEU A 144 1.93 2.47 -11.39
C LEU A 144 0.94 2.76 -12.53
N GLY A 145 -0.24 3.30 -12.22
CA GLY A 145 -1.20 3.74 -13.23
C GLY A 145 -0.67 4.86 -14.13
N ALA A 146 0.18 5.75 -13.62
CA ALA A 146 0.87 6.73 -14.45
C ALA A 146 1.94 6.09 -15.34
N MET A 147 2.69 5.10 -14.84
CA MET A 147 3.68 4.35 -15.61
C MET A 147 3.05 3.57 -16.77
N ALA A 148 1.90 2.92 -16.53
CA ALA A 148 1.20 2.18 -17.58
C ALA A 148 0.69 3.09 -18.69
N ARG A 149 0.13 4.27 -18.34
CA ARG A 149 -0.26 5.29 -19.33
C ARG A 149 0.91 5.80 -20.16
N GLN A 150 2.11 5.81 -19.58
CA GLN A 150 3.36 6.17 -20.25
C GLN A 150 4.01 4.98 -20.98
N LYS A 151 3.36 3.80 -21.01
CA LYS A 151 3.86 2.55 -21.60
C LYS A 151 5.19 2.06 -21.01
N VAL A 152 5.52 2.48 -19.80
CA VAL A 152 6.71 2.00 -19.06
C VAL A 152 6.48 0.58 -18.54
N ILE A 153 5.24 0.29 -18.11
CA ILE A 153 4.78 -1.05 -17.78
C ILE A 153 3.58 -1.40 -18.67
N SER A 154 3.37 -2.69 -18.90
CA SER A 154 2.20 -3.15 -19.64
C SER A 154 0.91 -3.04 -18.80
N GLU A 155 -0.25 -3.00 -19.46
CA GLU A 155 -1.55 -3.00 -18.76
C GLU A 155 -1.80 -4.31 -18.00
N THR A 156 -1.29 -5.44 -18.50
CA THR A 156 -1.39 -6.74 -17.84
C THR A 156 -0.56 -6.75 -16.56
N THR A 157 0.69 -6.28 -16.61
CA THR A 157 1.56 -6.13 -15.43
C THR A 157 0.92 -5.19 -14.39
N LEU A 158 0.28 -4.09 -14.82
CA LEU A 158 -0.46 -3.22 -13.91
C LEU A 158 -1.63 -3.94 -13.23
N ALA A 159 -2.39 -4.77 -13.97
CA ALA A 159 -3.50 -5.53 -13.41
C ALA A 159 -3.02 -6.57 -12.38
N GLU A 160 -1.91 -7.23 -12.66
CA GLU A 160 -1.25 -8.18 -11.75
C GLU A 160 -0.79 -7.48 -10.46
N TYR A 161 -0.02 -6.39 -10.57
CA TYR A 161 0.42 -5.61 -9.41
C TYR A 161 -0.74 -5.04 -8.61
N ARG A 162 -1.82 -4.61 -9.28
CA ARG A 162 -3.03 -4.15 -8.59
C ARG A 162 -3.69 -5.27 -7.81
N ARG A 163 -3.81 -6.46 -8.39
CA ARG A 163 -4.36 -7.64 -7.71
C ARG A 163 -3.48 -8.02 -6.51
N TYR A 164 -2.17 -8.07 -6.72
CA TYR A 164 -1.18 -8.37 -5.69
C TYR A 164 -1.28 -7.39 -4.51
N LEU A 165 -1.12 -6.09 -4.75
CA LEU A 165 -1.17 -5.05 -3.71
C LEU A 165 -2.49 -5.06 -2.92
N ARG A 166 -3.62 -5.33 -3.59
CA ARG A 166 -4.91 -5.46 -2.91
C ARG A 166 -4.96 -6.68 -1.98
N LEU A 167 -4.41 -7.80 -2.43
CA LEU A 167 -4.35 -9.01 -1.62
C LEU A 167 -3.40 -8.84 -0.43
N THR A 168 -2.19 -8.31 -0.66
CA THR A 168 -1.23 -8.01 0.42
C THR A 168 -1.85 -7.10 1.47
N LEU A 169 -2.51 -6.02 1.05
CA LEU A 169 -3.16 -5.09 2.00
C LEU A 169 -4.27 -5.78 2.79
N LEU A 170 -5.11 -6.59 2.13
CA LEU A 170 -6.15 -7.38 2.79
C LEU A 170 -5.56 -8.31 3.84
N GLU A 171 -4.51 -9.06 3.49
CA GLU A 171 -3.85 -9.99 4.41
C GLU A 171 -3.33 -9.27 5.64
N ARG A 172 -2.63 -8.14 5.45
CA ARG A 172 -2.08 -7.35 6.57
C ARG A 172 -3.17 -6.78 7.46
N GLU A 173 -4.32 -6.37 6.90
CA GLU A 173 -5.47 -5.94 7.69
C GLU A 173 -6.08 -7.08 8.50
N VAL A 174 -6.27 -8.25 7.87
CA VAL A 174 -6.81 -9.44 8.52
C VAL A 174 -5.88 -9.90 9.64
N ASP A 175 -4.58 -10.02 9.37
CA ASP A 175 -3.57 -10.43 10.34
C ASP A 175 -3.50 -9.44 11.52
N THR A 176 -3.69 -8.14 11.26
CA THR A 176 -3.77 -7.11 12.30
C THR A 176 -4.99 -7.29 13.20
N PHE A 177 -6.17 -7.51 12.61
CA PHE A 177 -7.38 -7.75 13.40
C PHE A 177 -7.32 -9.08 14.17
N VAL A 178 -6.69 -10.10 13.60
CA VAL A 178 -6.43 -11.36 14.31
C VAL A 178 -5.53 -11.10 15.53
N ALA A 179 -4.41 -10.41 15.34
CA ALA A 179 -3.50 -10.09 16.44
C ALA A 179 -4.16 -9.24 17.54
N GLN A 180 -4.98 -8.24 17.17
CA GLN A 180 -5.75 -7.45 18.13
C GLN A 180 -6.79 -8.29 18.87
N GLY A 181 -7.43 -9.22 18.17
CA GLY A 181 -8.37 -10.18 18.75
C GLY A 181 -7.71 -11.13 19.73
N ASP A 182 -6.55 -11.69 19.37
CA ASP A 182 -5.77 -12.59 20.21
C ASP A 182 -5.33 -11.87 21.50
N LEU A 183 -4.81 -10.63 21.39
CA LEU A 183 -4.44 -9.81 22.55
C LEU A 183 -5.64 -9.46 23.45
N ALA A 184 -6.82 -9.22 22.88
CA ALA A 184 -8.03 -8.97 23.66
C ALA A 184 -8.52 -10.24 24.37
N ALA A 185 -8.43 -11.40 23.71
CA ALA A 185 -8.78 -12.69 24.26
C ALA A 185 -7.88 -13.07 25.44
N GLU A 186 -6.56 -12.84 25.32
CA GLU A 186 -5.59 -13.04 26.40
C GLU A 186 -5.89 -12.19 27.64
N ARG A 187 -6.43 -10.98 27.43
CA ARG A 187 -6.86 -10.08 28.51
C ARG A 187 -8.22 -10.45 29.12
N GLY A 188 -8.88 -11.49 28.61
CA GLY A 188 -10.21 -11.89 29.02
C GLY A 188 -11.34 -11.01 28.48
N ASP A 189 -11.06 -10.09 27.56
CA ASP A 189 -12.07 -9.25 26.92
C ASP A 189 -12.67 -9.97 25.71
N VAL A 190 -13.60 -10.87 26.01
CA VAL A 190 -14.31 -11.72 25.02
C VAL A 190 -15.10 -10.87 24.02
N VAL A 191 -15.65 -9.74 24.44
CA VAL A 191 -16.49 -8.88 23.59
C VAL A 191 -15.62 -8.21 22.52
N SER A 192 -14.50 -7.60 22.93
CA SER A 192 -13.57 -6.96 22.00
C SER A 192 -12.91 -7.98 21.07
N ALA A 193 -12.49 -9.13 21.61
CA ALA A 193 -11.91 -10.21 20.81
C ALA A 193 -12.86 -10.72 19.72
N GLY A 194 -14.12 -10.98 20.07
CA GLY A 194 -15.15 -11.36 19.11
C GLY A 194 -15.43 -10.27 18.06
N GLY A 195 -15.38 -9.00 18.46
CA GLY A 195 -15.49 -7.85 17.56
C GLY A 195 -14.38 -7.84 16.49
N TYR A 196 -13.13 -8.04 16.90
CA TYR A 196 -11.99 -8.06 15.99
C TYR A 196 -12.01 -9.26 15.03
N TYR A 197 -12.30 -10.48 15.50
CA TYR A 197 -12.43 -11.63 14.61
C TYR A 197 -13.59 -11.48 13.61
N LYS A 198 -14.70 -10.88 14.04
CA LYS A 198 -15.81 -10.57 13.15
C LYS A 198 -15.40 -9.56 12.08
N ALA A 199 -14.62 -8.53 12.43
CA ALA A 199 -14.10 -7.55 11.49
C ALA A 199 -13.16 -8.20 10.46
N ALA A 200 -12.22 -9.03 10.91
CA ALA A 200 -11.32 -9.81 10.04
C ALA A 200 -12.11 -10.70 9.06
N LYS A 201 -13.11 -11.44 9.57
CA LYS A 201 -13.95 -12.32 8.76
C LYS A 201 -14.77 -11.53 7.74
N LYS A 202 -15.29 -10.37 8.13
CA LYS A 202 -16.04 -9.47 7.24
C LYS A 202 -15.17 -9.01 6.07
N LEU A 203 -13.93 -8.58 6.33
CA LEU A 203 -12.99 -8.18 5.27
C LEU A 203 -12.73 -9.30 4.26
N LEU A 204 -12.55 -10.54 4.74
CA LEU A 204 -12.37 -11.70 3.87
C LEU A 204 -13.61 -11.95 3.01
N ILE A 205 -14.81 -11.92 3.59
CA ILE A 205 -16.06 -12.18 2.86
C ILE A 205 -16.32 -11.08 1.81
N GLU A 206 -16.13 -9.81 2.17
CA GLU A 206 -16.37 -8.66 1.29
C GLU A 206 -15.31 -8.51 0.18
N CYS A 207 -14.15 -9.16 0.30
CA CYS A 207 -13.15 -9.13 -0.74
C CYS A 207 -13.58 -9.98 -1.95
N ASP A 208 -13.75 -9.35 -3.12
CA ASP A 208 -14.13 -10.05 -4.36
C ASP A 208 -13.01 -10.95 -4.93
N ILE A 209 -11.77 -10.79 -4.46
CA ILE A 209 -10.62 -11.55 -4.96
C ILE A 209 -10.68 -12.98 -4.40
N GLN A 210 -10.68 -13.96 -5.29
CA GLN A 210 -10.53 -15.36 -4.95
C GLN A 210 -9.05 -15.72 -4.85
N TYR A 211 -8.68 -16.38 -3.75
CA TYR A 211 -7.35 -16.93 -3.50
C TYR A 211 -7.45 -18.18 -2.61
N PRO A 212 -6.50 -19.13 -2.69
CA PRO A 212 -6.66 -20.49 -2.14
C PRO A 212 -6.94 -20.51 -0.62
N GLU A 213 -6.21 -19.71 0.15
CA GLU A 213 -6.27 -19.68 1.62
C GLU A 213 -7.52 -19.01 2.19
N LYS A 214 -8.30 -18.30 1.36
CA LYS A 214 -9.42 -17.46 1.81
C LYS A 214 -10.44 -18.24 2.63
N ASN A 215 -10.85 -19.41 2.14
CA ASN A 215 -11.88 -20.22 2.79
C ASN A 215 -11.38 -20.84 4.10
N GLU A 216 -10.11 -21.22 4.14
CA GLU A 216 -9.46 -21.75 5.34
C GLU A 216 -9.39 -20.68 6.43
N ARG A 217 -8.90 -19.48 6.10
CA ARG A 217 -8.86 -18.35 7.05
C ARG A 217 -10.25 -17.99 7.60
N ILE A 218 -11.31 -18.05 6.77
CA ILE A 218 -12.69 -17.82 7.24
C ILE A 218 -13.14 -18.90 8.23
N ARG A 219 -12.77 -20.16 8.00
CA ARG A 219 -13.07 -21.27 8.93
C ARG A 219 -12.31 -21.09 10.23
N ASP A 220 -11.03 -20.75 10.18
CA ASP A 220 -10.19 -20.52 11.36
C ASP A 220 -10.72 -19.39 12.24
N LEU A 221 -11.09 -18.25 11.63
CA LEU A 221 -11.70 -17.13 12.36
C LEU A 221 -13.04 -17.50 12.99
N SER A 222 -13.81 -18.35 12.32
CA SER A 222 -15.09 -18.86 12.84
C SER A 222 -14.85 -19.81 14.02
N HIS A 223 -13.84 -20.66 13.93
CA HIS A 223 -13.42 -21.53 15.03
C HIS A 223 -12.93 -20.72 16.22
N ARG A 224 -12.00 -19.77 16.03
CA ARG A 224 -11.50 -18.87 17.09
C ARG A 224 -12.63 -18.14 17.80
N SER A 225 -13.60 -17.62 17.03
CA SER A 225 -14.78 -16.95 17.58
C SER A 225 -15.66 -17.90 18.39
N ALA A 226 -15.84 -19.15 17.96
CA ALA A 226 -16.60 -20.14 18.73
C ALA A 226 -15.89 -20.52 20.05
N THR A 227 -14.57 -20.70 20.01
CA THR A 227 -13.74 -21.03 21.18
C THR A 227 -13.80 -19.95 22.26
N LEU A 228 -13.87 -18.67 21.86
CA LEU A 228 -14.03 -17.55 22.80
C LEU A 228 -15.29 -17.67 23.66
N TYR A 229 -16.42 -18.05 23.08
CA TYR A 229 -17.70 -18.14 23.79
C TYR A 229 -17.90 -19.49 24.49
N SER A 230 -17.17 -20.53 24.09
CA SER A 230 -17.25 -21.85 24.70
C SER A 230 -16.25 -22.06 25.85
N GLY A 231 -15.47 -21.04 26.21
CA GLY A 231 -14.51 -21.10 27.32
C GLY A 231 -13.37 -22.11 27.07
N GLY A 232 -12.98 -22.31 25.81
CA GLY A 232 -11.97 -23.32 25.44
C GLY A 232 -12.50 -24.75 25.35
N VAL A 233 -13.76 -25.01 25.69
CA VAL A 233 -14.39 -26.32 25.45
C VAL A 233 -14.94 -26.32 24.03
N VAL A 234 -14.18 -26.86 23.08
CA VAL A 234 -14.73 -27.18 21.75
C VAL A 234 -15.87 -28.17 22.00
N LYS A 235 -17.11 -27.72 21.87
CA LYS A 235 -18.25 -28.64 21.81
C LYS A 235 -18.05 -29.45 20.55
N GLU A 236 -17.52 -30.66 20.69
CA GLU A 236 -17.52 -31.65 19.62
C GLU A 236 -18.89 -31.63 18.95
N ASP A 237 -18.87 -31.47 17.63
CA ASP A 237 -20.08 -31.41 16.84
C ASP A 237 -20.89 -32.67 17.12
N LYS A 238 -22.21 -32.53 17.31
CA LYS A 238 -23.07 -33.67 17.68
C LYS A 238 -22.96 -34.79 16.63
N LEU A 239 -22.64 -34.41 15.39
CA LEU A 239 -22.37 -35.32 14.29
C LEU A 239 -21.05 -36.09 14.46
N SER A 240 -19.95 -35.41 14.81
CA SER A 240 -18.66 -36.05 15.09
C SER A 240 -18.77 -37.03 16.25
N ARG A 241 -19.49 -36.64 17.31
CA ARG A 241 -19.76 -37.53 18.45
C ARG A 241 -20.69 -38.69 18.12
N ALA A 242 -21.57 -38.56 17.13
CA ALA A 242 -22.41 -39.65 16.64
C ALA A 242 -21.62 -40.62 15.75
N LEU A 243 -20.75 -40.11 14.88
CA LEU A 243 -19.87 -40.92 14.03
C LEU A 243 -18.83 -41.70 14.84
N SER A 244 -18.26 -41.11 15.90
CA SER A 244 -17.36 -41.83 16.82
C SER A 244 -18.07 -42.96 17.58
N LYS A 245 -19.39 -42.86 17.77
CA LYS A 245 -20.20 -43.94 18.37
C LYS A 245 -20.59 -45.03 17.38
N GLU A 246 -20.64 -44.73 16.08
CA GLU A 246 -20.78 -45.75 15.02
C GLU A 246 -19.48 -46.54 14.76
N ALA A 247 -18.33 -45.96 15.10
CA ALA A 247 -17.02 -46.62 14.96
C ALA A 247 -16.75 -47.68 16.04
N GLU A 248 -17.51 -47.71 17.14
CA GLU A 248 -17.52 -48.84 18.06
C GLU A 248 -18.44 -49.93 17.49
N PRO A 249 -17.90 -51.11 17.11
CA PRO A 249 -18.73 -52.15 16.53
C PRO A 249 -19.54 -52.79 17.65
N ASN A 250 -20.75 -52.27 17.91
CA ASN A 250 -21.76 -52.98 18.67
C ASN A 250 -22.43 -54.09 17.83
N MET A 251 -22.02 -54.23 16.57
CA MET A 251 -22.55 -55.19 15.59
C MET A 251 -21.40 -55.93 14.91
N ASP A 252 -21.57 -57.23 14.65
CA ASP A 252 -20.64 -58.02 13.84
C ASP A 252 -20.72 -57.66 12.34
N ALA A 253 -19.84 -58.26 11.53
CA ALA A 253 -19.80 -58.08 10.07
C ALA A 253 -21.09 -58.49 9.32
N HIS A 254 -22.07 -59.05 10.02
CA HIS A 254 -23.37 -59.46 9.52
C HIS A 254 -24.54 -58.68 10.14
N GLY A 255 -24.27 -57.63 10.93
CA GLY A 255 -25.29 -56.76 11.53
C GLY A 255 -25.98 -57.37 12.76
N ILE A 256 -25.33 -58.32 13.44
CA ILE A 256 -25.83 -58.97 14.65
C ILE A 256 -25.23 -58.25 15.88
N PRO A 257 -26.04 -57.84 16.87
CA PRO A 257 -25.53 -57.24 18.10
C PRO A 257 -24.58 -58.20 18.82
N LEU A 258 -23.42 -57.69 19.27
CA LEU A 258 -22.44 -58.48 20.04
C LEU A 258 -22.93 -58.82 21.45
N ASP A 259 -23.93 -58.09 21.98
CA ASP A 259 -24.58 -58.37 23.25
C ASP A 259 -26.00 -58.96 23.02
N PRO A 260 -26.22 -60.26 23.34
CA PRO A 260 -27.51 -60.92 23.13
C PRO A 260 -28.66 -60.39 24.00
N ASN A 261 -28.38 -59.52 24.97
CA ASN A 261 -29.40 -58.91 25.84
C ASN A 261 -29.76 -57.46 25.48
N GLU A 262 -29.14 -56.87 24.44
CA GLU A 262 -29.41 -55.49 24.08
C GLU A 262 -30.79 -55.36 23.42
N LYS A 263 -31.78 -54.90 24.20
CA LYS A 263 -33.14 -54.65 23.71
C LYS A 263 -33.10 -53.52 22.68
N ARG A 264 -33.39 -53.86 21.41
CA ARG A 264 -33.65 -52.87 20.35
C ARG A 264 -34.73 -51.90 20.82
N LYS A 265 -34.36 -50.63 21.01
CA LYS A 265 -35.32 -49.55 21.21
C LYS A 265 -35.96 -49.27 19.85
N TYR A 266 -37.23 -49.66 19.70
CA TYR A 266 -38.10 -49.20 18.61
C TYR A 266 -38.65 -47.82 18.94
#